data_AF-A0A7W1PTE2-F1
#
_entry.id   AF-A0A7W1PTE2-F1
#
_cell.length_a   1.000
_cell.length_b   1.000
_cell.length_c   1.000
_cell.angle_alpha   90.00
_cell.angle_beta   90.00
_cell.angle_gamma   90.00
#
_symmetry.space_group_name_H-M   'P 1'
#
loop_
_entity.id
_entity.type
_entity.pdbx_description
1 polymer ?
#
loop_
_entity_poly.entity_id
_entity_poly.type
_entity_poly.pdbx_seq_one_letter_code
_entity_poly.pdbx_strand_id
1 'polypeptide(L)'
;MRNYSNIIYAFAVGAAAGLIAGLLFAPYKGATIRQRLMNSSMHLADDIVEKAEEGMSAINELKEKYMNTLSHKGKGHHFHN
;
A
#
# COMPACT_ATOMS: atom_id res chain seq x y z
N MET A 1 19.27 12.31 -5.37
CA MET A 1 18.80 11.03 -5.96
C MET A 1 18.63 9.87 -4.96
N ARG A 2 18.96 9.99 -3.66
CA ARG A 2 18.88 8.86 -2.68
C ARG A 2 17.46 8.43 -2.27
N ASN A 3 16.44 9.25 -2.53
CA ASN A 3 15.09 9.02 -1.96
C ASN A 3 14.27 8.00 -2.77
N TYR A 4 14.42 8.00 -4.10
CA TYR A 4 13.70 7.09 -5.00
C TYR A 4 14.18 5.64 -4.85
N SER A 5 15.49 5.46 -4.61
CA SER A 5 16.09 4.13 -4.37
C SER A 5 15.44 3.45 -3.16
N ASN A 6 15.29 4.15 -2.03
CA ASN A 6 14.69 3.57 -0.83
C ASN A 6 13.21 3.19 -1.02
N ILE A 7 12.45 3.98 -1.77
CA ILE A 7 11.04 3.68 -2.09
C ILE A 7 10.93 2.43 -2.95
N ILE A 8 11.78 2.31 -3.99
CA ILE A 8 11.79 1.13 -4.86
C ILE A 8 12.17 -0.13 -4.06
N TYR A 9 13.17 -0.03 -3.17
CA TYR A 9 13.54 -1.15 -2.28
C TYR A 9 12.40 -1.54 -1.34
N ALA A 10 11.75 -0.57 -0.68
CA ALA A 10 10.63 -0.84 0.21
C ALA A 10 9.44 -1.48 -0.54
N PHE A 11 9.13 -1.00 -1.74
CA PHE A 11 8.10 -1.59 -2.58
C PHE A 11 8.46 -3.03 -2.98
N ALA A 12 9.70 -3.29 -3.39
CA ALA A 12 10.15 -4.62 -3.78
C ALA A 12 10.06 -5.62 -2.61
N VAL A 13 10.49 -5.22 -1.41
CA VAL A 13 10.38 -6.04 -0.19
C VAL A 13 8.91 -6.26 0.18
N GLY A 14 8.09 -5.21 0.13
CA GLY A 14 6.65 -5.30 0.40
C GLY A 14 5.91 -6.21 -0.59
N ALA A 15 6.23 -6.11 -1.89
CA ALA A 15 5.67 -6.95 -2.94
C ALA A 15 6.07 -8.41 -2.75
N ALA A 16 7.35 -8.70 -2.49
CA ALA A 16 7.82 -10.06 -2.25
C ALA A 16 7.16 -10.68 -1.00
N ALA A 17 7.11 -9.94 0.11
CA ALA A 17 6.42 -10.39 1.32
C ALA A 17 4.91 -10.60 1.08
N GLY A 18 4.27 -9.70 0.32
CA GLY A 18 2.86 -9.79 -0.04
C GLY A 18 2.55 -10.99 -0.93
N LEU A 19 3.44 -11.33 -1.87
CA LEU A 19 3.29 -12.52 -2.72
C LEU A 19 3.49 -13.81 -1.93
N ILE A 20 4.48 -13.86 -1.03
CA ILE A 20 4.68 -15.03 -0.15
C ILE A 20 3.46 -15.22 0.75
N ALA A 21 3.01 -14.14 1.41
CA ALA A 21 1.82 -14.20 2.25
C ALA A 21 0.57 -14.58 1.44
N GLY A 22 0.35 -13.95 0.29
CA GLY A 22 -0.77 -14.26 -0.61
C GLY A 22 -0.75 -15.69 -1.11
N LEU A 23 0.42 -16.21 -1.49
CA LEU A 23 0.58 -17.59 -1.95
C LEU A 23 0.37 -18.61 -0.84
N LEU A 24 0.82 -18.32 0.40
CA LEU A 24 0.57 -19.18 1.56
C LEU A 24 -0.91 -19.24 1.94
N PHE A 25 -1.64 -18.13 1.78
CA PHE A 25 -3.05 -18.05 2.12
C PHE A 25 -4.00 -18.46 0.98
N ALA A 26 -3.55 -18.49 -0.27
CA ALA A 26 -4.41 -18.70 -1.44
C ALA A 26 -4.14 -20.06 -2.12
N PRO A 27 -4.98 -21.09 -1.91
CA PRO A 27 -4.85 -22.37 -2.60
C PRO A 27 -5.48 -22.29 -4.00
N TYR A 28 -4.70 -21.91 -5.02
CA TYR A 28 -5.19 -21.85 -6.40
C TYR A 28 -4.48 -22.83 -7.35
N LYS A 29 -5.28 -23.49 -8.20
CA LYS A 29 -4.80 -24.36 -9.28
C LYS A 29 -4.30 -23.50 -10.44
N GLY A 30 -3.03 -23.67 -10.82
CA GLY A 30 -2.33 -22.82 -11.81
C GLY A 30 -3.00 -22.72 -13.19
N ALA A 31 -3.79 -23.73 -13.62
CA ALA A 31 -4.52 -23.68 -14.88
C ALA A 31 -5.60 -22.58 -14.91
N THR A 32 -6.27 -22.35 -13.78
CA THR A 32 -7.34 -21.36 -13.65
C THR A 32 -6.79 -19.94 -13.58
N ILE A 33 -5.61 -19.74 -12.97
CA ILE A 33 -4.94 -18.43 -12.91
C ILE A 33 -4.54 -17.98 -14.32
N ARG A 34 -4.00 -18.86 -15.17
CA ARG A 34 -3.58 -18.47 -16.53
C ARG A 34 -4.75 -17.97 -17.37
N GLN A 35 -5.87 -18.69 -17.34
CA GLN A 35 -7.08 -18.29 -18.07
C GLN A 35 -7.70 -17.01 -17.51
N ARG A 36 -7.82 -16.88 -16.18
CA ARG A 36 -8.34 -15.66 -15.55
C ARG A 36 -7.41 -14.47 -15.76
N LEU A 37 -6.09 -14.65 -15.70
CA LEU A 37 -5.14 -13.57 -15.93
C LEU A 37 -5.21 -13.06 -17.36
N MET A 38 -5.33 -13.94 -18.37
CA MET A 38 -5.45 -13.50 -19.76
C MET A 38 -6.78 -12.78 -20.05
N ASN A 39 -7.88 -13.20 -19.41
CA ASN A 39 -9.19 -12.60 -19.66
C ASN A 39 -9.46 -11.37 -18.78
N SER A 40 -8.88 -11.33 -17.58
CA SER A 40 -9.14 -10.29 -16.59
C SER A 40 -8.03 -9.26 -16.50
N SER A 41 -6.88 -9.40 -17.16
CA SER A 41 -5.74 -8.46 -17.04
C SER A 41 -6.09 -7.00 -17.36
N MET A 42 -6.93 -6.77 -18.37
CA MET A 42 -7.35 -5.41 -18.73
C MET A 42 -8.23 -4.80 -17.64
N HIS A 43 -9.25 -5.54 -17.19
CA HIS A 43 -10.13 -5.12 -16.10
C HIS A 43 -9.41 -5.05 -14.74
N LEU A 44 -8.44 -5.94 -14.49
CA LEU A 44 -7.67 -5.94 -13.25
C LEU A 44 -6.79 -4.69 -13.13
N ALA A 45 -6.20 -4.25 -14.24
CA ALA A 45 -5.36 -3.07 -14.23
C ALA A 45 -6.20 -1.83 -13.91
N ASP A 46 -7.35 -1.68 -14.58
CA ASP A 46 -8.28 -0.58 -14.33
C ASP A 46 -8.81 -0.62 -12.89
N ASP A 47 -9.25 -1.79 -12.40
CA ASP A 47 -9.73 -1.97 -11.03
C ASP A 47 -8.64 -1.65 -9.99
N ILE A 48 -7.39 -2.06 -10.23
CA ILE A 48 -6.26 -1.77 -9.32
C ILE A 48 -5.96 -0.27 -9.28
N VAL A 49 -5.98 0.40 -10.44
CA VAL A 49 -5.75 1.85 -10.51
C VAL A 49 -6.85 2.59 -9.77
N GLU A 50 -8.13 2.26 -10.00
CA GLU A 50 -9.27 2.87 -9.30
C GLU A 50 -9.18 2.64 -7.78
N LYS A 51 -8.94 1.40 -7.35
CA LYS A 51 -8.73 1.05 -5.92
C LYS A 51 -7.55 1.79 -5.30
N ALA A 52 -6.48 1.98 -6.06
CA ALA A 52 -5.30 2.70 -5.58
C ALA A 52 -5.61 4.19 -5.41
N GLU A 53 -6.36 4.81 -6.31
CA GLU A 53 -6.79 6.20 -6.20
C GLU A 53 -7.72 6.41 -4.99
N GLU A 54 -8.71 5.54 -4.80
CA GLU A 54 -9.56 5.53 -3.60
C GLU A 54 -8.73 5.34 -2.32
N GLY A 55 -7.80 4.38 -2.35
CA GLY A 55 -6.93 4.07 -1.22
C GLY A 55 -5.95 5.19 -0.88
N MET A 56 -5.44 5.91 -1.86
CA MET A 56 -4.56 7.07 -1.65
C MET A 56 -5.28 8.18 -0.90
N SER A 57 -6.58 8.40 -1.15
CA SER A 57 -7.40 9.36 -0.41
C SER A 57 -7.51 8.97 1.07
N ALA A 58 -7.82 7.69 1.35
CA ALA A 58 -7.88 7.17 2.72
C ALA A 58 -6.51 7.22 3.43
N ILE A 59 -5.41 6.95 2.71
CA ILE A 59 -4.05 7.05 3.24
C ILE A 59 -3.70 8.50 3.58
N ASN A 60 -4.13 9.47 2.78
CA ASN A 60 -3.92 10.89 3.06
C ASN A 60 -4.67 11.32 4.32
N GLU A 61 -5.93 10.92 4.49
CA GLU A 61 -6.69 11.19 5.71
C GLU A 61 -6.06 10.56 6.96
N LEU A 62 -5.59 9.32 6.84
CA LEU A 62 -4.86 8.62 7.90
C LEU A 62 -3.56 9.34 8.26
N LYS A 63 -2.79 9.77 7.24
CA LYS A 63 -1.56 10.54 7.42
C LYS A 63 -1.84 11.86 8.11
N GLU A 64 -2.88 12.59 7.72
CA GLU A 64 -3.28 13.83 8.36
C GLU A 64 -3.69 13.61 9.82
N LYS A 65 -4.52 12.61 10.12
CA LYS A 65 -4.87 12.25 11.51
C LYS A 65 -3.63 11.90 12.34
N TYR A 66 -2.70 11.15 11.77
CA TYR A 66 -1.46 10.78 12.46
C TYR A 66 -0.57 12.01 12.72
N MET A 67 -0.37 12.85 11.72
CA MET A 67 0.42 14.08 11.85
C MET A 67 -0.23 15.08 12.81
N ASN A 68 -1.56 15.18 12.82
CA ASN A 68 -2.29 16.07 13.71
C ASN A 68 -2.22 15.59 15.17
N THR A 69 -2.33 14.29 15.41
CA THR A 69 -2.15 13.66 16.73
C THR A 69 -0.71 13.85 17.25
N LEU A 70 0.30 13.66 16.39
CA LEU A 70 1.70 13.86 16.75
C LEU A 70 2.02 15.35 17.00
N SER A 71 1.43 16.24 16.21
CA SER A 71 1.62 17.70 16.37
C SER A 71 0.92 18.25 17.61
N HIS A 72 -0.23 17.71 18.00
CA HIS A 72 -0.92 18.07 19.26
C HIS A 72 -0.19 17.53 20.49
N LYS A 73 0.45 16.36 20.40
CA LYS A 73 1.30 15.84 21.49
C LYS A 73 2.62 16.60 21.64
N GLY A 74 3.18 17.15 20.55
CA GLY A 74 4.45 17.89 20.56
C GLY A 74 4.38 19.32 21.10
N LYS A 75 3.21 20.00 21.03
CA LYS A 75 3.05 21.40 21.49
C LYS A 75 2.61 21.55 22.95
N GLY A 76 2.30 20.47 23.65
CA GLY A 76 1.84 20.49 25.05
C GLY A 76 2.95 20.50 26.13
N HIS A 77 4.23 20.52 25.75
CA HIS A 77 5.37 20.39 26.69
C HIS A 77 6.31 21.63 26.71
N HIS A 78 5.83 22.81 26.29
CA HIS A 78 6.64 24.04 26.28
C HIS A 78 5.92 25.28 26.86
N PHE A 79 5.07 25.10 27.88
CA PHE A 79 4.49 26.20 28.65
C PHE A 79 4.50 25.91 30.15
N HIS A 80 5.68 25.99 30.77
CA HIS A 80 5.88 26.43 32.16
C HIS A 80 7.38 26.43 32.48
N ASN A 81 8.02 27.61 32.40
CA ASN A 81 8.86 28.19 33.46
C ASN A 81 9.22 29.63 33.10
#